data_AF-F8CQC8-F1
#
_entry.id   AF-F8CQC8-F1
#
_cell.length_a   1.000
_cell.length_b   1.000
_cell.length_c   1.000
_cell.angle_alpha   90.00
_cell.angle_beta   90.00
_cell.angle_gamma   90.00
#
_symmetry.space_group_name_H-M   'P 1'
#
loop_
_entity.id
_entity.type
_entity.pdbx_description
1 polymer ?
#
loop_
_entity_poly.entity_id
_entity_poly.type
_entity_poly.pdbx_seq_one_letter_code
_entity_poly.pdbx_strand_id
1 'polypeptide(L)'
;MHPVLARFLAADAARETLHKQQSGGALSAEEQAFTDAASANPKHKAVLLGVGGRTLSTDAQASLVLLAAHAAVRALDQDATLAEPTKKAREALAEEGASPEETDAFLASILLEEAFGYEQDVDAFDSEYVKEALGEVPALAALTKEAVDALFLTFVKGAANDAERKVREGMARALFDIAWSEGPAPINPEHMEAVLDAEVVDRPEEEQEAKVQATAQLLQALSKEGLIGPIRLSRLRALLGEDDA
;
A
#
# COMPACT_ATOMS: atom_id res chain seq x y z
N MET A 1 -9.80 -7.01 -6.05
CA MET A 1 -9.08 -6.17 -7.03
C MET A 1 -9.98 -5.16 -7.75
N HIS A 2 -9.55 -3.90 -7.82
CA HIS A 2 -10.23 -2.83 -8.58
C HIS A 2 -10.47 -3.17 -10.08
N PRO A 3 -11.65 -2.93 -10.67
CA PRO A 3 -11.98 -3.35 -12.05
C PRO A 3 -11.05 -2.78 -13.14
N VAL A 4 -10.65 -1.50 -13.02
CA VAL A 4 -9.71 -0.87 -13.97
C VAL A 4 -8.32 -1.49 -13.86
N LEU A 5 -7.88 -1.83 -12.65
CA LEU A 5 -6.60 -2.51 -12.44
C LEU A 5 -6.64 -3.89 -13.08
N ALA A 6 -7.66 -4.70 -12.76
CA ALA A 6 -7.86 -6.03 -13.32
C ALA A 6 -7.89 -6.03 -14.85
N ARG A 7 -8.64 -5.09 -15.46
CA ARG A 7 -8.74 -4.94 -16.91
C ARG A 7 -7.38 -4.67 -17.56
N PHE A 8 -6.57 -3.79 -16.98
CA PHE A 8 -5.31 -3.36 -17.59
C PHE A 8 -4.08 -4.14 -17.16
N LEU A 9 -4.22 -5.08 -16.22
CA LEU A 9 -3.24 -6.16 -16.02
C LEU A 9 -3.29 -7.21 -17.14
N ALA A 10 -4.35 -7.23 -17.96
CA ALA A 10 -4.35 -7.98 -19.22
C ALA A 10 -3.55 -7.22 -20.29
N ALA A 11 -2.38 -7.76 -20.66
CA ALA A 11 -1.45 -7.15 -21.60
C ALA A 11 -2.08 -6.81 -22.95
N ASP A 12 -2.97 -7.65 -23.46
CA ASP A 12 -3.68 -7.43 -24.73
C ASP A 12 -4.61 -6.20 -24.61
N ALA A 13 -5.42 -6.11 -23.55
CA ALA A 13 -6.32 -4.97 -23.33
C ALA A 13 -5.55 -3.65 -23.18
N ALA A 14 -4.42 -3.66 -22.45
CA ALA A 14 -3.54 -2.51 -22.31
C ALA A 14 -2.97 -2.06 -23.66
N ARG A 15 -2.41 -2.98 -24.45
CA ARG A 15 -1.82 -2.65 -25.76
C ARG A 15 -2.86 -2.19 -26.77
N GLU A 16 -3.99 -2.90 -26.86
CA GLU A 16 -5.10 -2.52 -27.74
C GLU A 16 -5.56 -1.10 -27.43
N THR A 17 -5.66 -0.74 -26.15
CA THR A 17 -6.02 0.61 -25.71
C THR A 17 -5.01 1.67 -26.15
N LEU A 18 -3.70 1.40 -26.01
CA LEU A 18 -2.65 2.32 -26.47
C LEU A 18 -2.65 2.48 -28.00
N HIS A 19 -2.84 1.39 -28.75
CA HIS A 19 -2.93 1.45 -30.20
C HIS A 19 -4.18 2.18 -30.67
N LYS A 20 -5.32 1.94 -30.03
CA LYS A 20 -6.57 2.65 -30.27
C LYS A 20 -6.39 4.17 -30.09
N GLN A 21 -5.70 4.59 -29.02
CA GLN A 21 -5.33 5.98 -28.79
C GLN A 21 -4.43 6.55 -29.90
N GLN A 22 -3.41 5.81 -30.35
CA GLN A 22 -2.53 6.24 -31.46
C GLN A 22 -3.28 6.38 -32.79
N SER A 23 -4.30 5.56 -33.03
CA SER A 23 -5.12 5.62 -34.25
C SER A 23 -6.25 6.66 -34.19
N GLY A 24 -6.39 7.40 -33.08
CA GLY A 24 -7.47 8.38 -32.90
C GLY A 24 -8.86 7.74 -32.69
N GLY A 25 -8.91 6.51 -32.17
CA GLY A 25 -10.16 5.84 -31.84
C GLY A 25 -10.85 6.42 -30.61
N ALA A 26 -12.17 6.27 -30.51
CA ALA A 26 -12.94 6.76 -29.36
C ALA A 26 -12.69 5.90 -28.11
N LEU A 27 -12.19 6.51 -27.03
CA LEU A 27 -11.87 5.84 -25.77
C LEU A 27 -13.06 5.89 -24.80
N SER A 28 -13.31 4.79 -24.11
CA SER A 28 -14.15 4.74 -22.90
C SER A 28 -13.47 5.45 -21.73
N ALA A 29 -14.20 5.69 -20.63
CA ALA A 29 -13.63 6.37 -19.46
C ALA A 29 -12.43 5.61 -18.85
N GLU A 30 -12.52 4.28 -18.75
CA GLU A 30 -11.43 3.43 -18.25
C GLU A 30 -10.21 3.46 -19.19
N GLU A 31 -10.45 3.37 -20.51
CA GLU A 31 -9.39 3.47 -21.52
C GLU A 31 -8.72 4.85 -21.49
N GLN A 32 -9.50 5.92 -21.28
CA GLN A 32 -8.98 7.28 -21.13
C GLN A 32 -8.05 7.36 -19.92
N ALA A 33 -8.49 6.89 -18.75
CA ALA A 33 -7.69 6.84 -17.53
C ALA A 33 -6.35 6.10 -17.73
N PHE A 34 -6.38 4.96 -18.44
CA PHE A 34 -5.17 4.21 -18.77
C PHE A 34 -4.25 4.96 -19.73
N THR A 35 -4.79 5.60 -20.77
CA THR A 35 -3.98 6.38 -21.71
C THR A 35 -3.39 7.64 -21.09
N ASP A 36 -4.08 8.25 -20.13
CA ASP A 36 -3.58 9.40 -19.37
C ASP A 36 -2.45 8.97 -18.44
N ALA A 37 -2.60 7.84 -17.73
CA ALA A 37 -1.53 7.23 -16.94
C ALA A 37 -0.29 6.93 -17.81
N ALA A 38 -0.50 6.33 -18.99
CA ALA A 38 0.58 6.04 -19.94
C ALA A 38 1.23 7.31 -20.51
N SER A 39 0.48 8.40 -20.68
CA SER A 39 1.01 9.67 -21.19
C SER A 39 1.82 10.42 -20.13
N ALA A 40 1.44 10.31 -18.86
CA ALA A 40 2.25 10.78 -17.73
C ALA A 40 3.54 9.94 -17.54
N ASN A 41 3.56 8.70 -18.04
CA ASN A 41 4.66 7.75 -17.88
C ASN A 41 5.22 7.26 -19.24
N PRO A 42 5.83 8.15 -20.05
CA PRO A 42 6.17 7.86 -21.44
C PRO A 42 7.18 6.72 -21.61
N LYS A 43 8.08 6.51 -20.63
CA LYS A 43 9.03 5.39 -20.64
C LYS A 43 8.32 4.04 -20.55
N HIS A 44 7.40 3.89 -19.59
CA HIS A 44 6.61 2.67 -19.41
C HIS A 44 5.67 2.41 -20.60
N LYS A 45 5.06 3.47 -21.13
CA LYS A 45 4.29 3.40 -22.38
C LYS A 45 5.12 2.86 -23.55
N ALA A 46 6.35 3.36 -23.73
CA ALA A 46 7.24 2.90 -24.79
C ALA A 46 7.64 1.43 -24.61
N VAL A 47 7.90 0.99 -23.37
CA VAL A 47 8.18 -0.43 -23.06
C VAL A 47 7.03 -1.32 -23.50
N LEU A 48 5.78 -0.99 -23.11
CA LEU A 48 4.62 -1.82 -23.48
C LEU A 48 4.36 -1.90 -24.98
N LEU A 49 4.55 -0.80 -25.70
CA LEU A 49 4.40 -0.73 -27.16
C LEU A 49 5.54 -1.42 -27.91
N GLY A 50 6.72 -1.52 -27.30
CA GLY A 50 7.91 -2.14 -27.91
C GLY A 50 7.94 -3.66 -27.81
N VAL A 51 7.09 -4.29 -27.00
CA VAL A 51 7.11 -5.74 -26.79
C VAL A 51 6.31 -6.45 -27.87
N GLY A 52 7.00 -7.28 -28.66
CA GLY A 52 6.36 -8.22 -29.60
C GLY A 52 6.13 -9.58 -28.95
N GLY A 53 4.91 -10.12 -29.05
CA GLY A 53 4.57 -11.46 -28.58
C GLY A 53 3.72 -11.51 -27.30
N ARG A 54 3.30 -12.73 -26.94
CA ARG A 54 2.40 -13.00 -25.80
C ARG A 54 3.12 -13.03 -24.44
N THR A 55 4.38 -13.45 -24.40
CA THR A 55 5.16 -13.47 -23.16
C THR A 55 5.79 -12.10 -22.93
N LEU A 56 5.50 -11.49 -21.80
CA LEU A 56 6.11 -10.22 -21.38
C LEU A 56 7.47 -10.48 -20.73
N SER A 57 8.43 -9.59 -20.97
CA SER A 57 9.64 -9.50 -20.13
C SER A 57 9.26 -8.97 -18.74
N THR A 58 10.13 -9.17 -17.75
CA THR A 58 9.96 -8.63 -16.39
C THR A 58 9.74 -7.11 -16.41
N ASP A 59 10.52 -6.36 -17.19
CA ASP A 59 10.36 -4.90 -17.33
C ASP A 59 8.99 -4.50 -17.91
N ALA A 60 8.47 -5.31 -18.84
CA ALA A 60 7.17 -5.08 -19.45
C ALA A 60 6.03 -5.44 -18.49
N GLN A 61 6.19 -6.48 -17.66
CA GLN A 61 5.25 -6.79 -16.58
C GLN A 61 5.21 -5.67 -15.55
N ALA A 62 6.37 -5.21 -15.08
CA ALA A 62 6.46 -4.09 -14.13
C ALA A 62 5.83 -2.81 -14.70
N SER A 63 6.12 -2.49 -15.96
CA SER A 63 5.49 -1.35 -16.65
C SER A 63 3.97 -1.49 -16.78
N LEU A 64 3.48 -2.71 -17.01
CA LEU A 64 2.05 -2.99 -17.07
C LEU A 64 1.37 -2.75 -15.72
N VAL A 65 1.93 -3.31 -14.65
CA VAL A 65 1.42 -3.16 -13.28
C VAL A 65 1.39 -1.69 -12.88
N LEU A 66 2.47 -0.95 -13.11
CA LEU A 66 2.55 0.48 -12.80
C LEU A 66 1.47 1.27 -13.54
N LEU A 67 1.35 1.11 -14.86
CA LEU A 67 0.36 1.86 -15.63
C LEU A 67 -1.08 1.49 -15.25
N ALA A 68 -1.35 0.21 -14.98
CA ALA A 68 -2.67 -0.25 -14.56
C ALA A 68 -3.06 0.31 -13.19
N ALA A 69 -2.12 0.34 -12.23
CA ALA A 69 -2.35 0.93 -10.90
C ALA A 69 -2.59 2.44 -10.99
N HIS A 70 -1.77 3.18 -11.75
CA HIS A 70 -1.98 4.61 -11.99
C HIS A 70 -3.30 4.92 -12.72
N ALA A 71 -3.75 4.03 -13.60
CA ALA A 71 -5.07 4.15 -14.24
C ALA A 71 -6.20 3.94 -13.24
N ALA A 72 -6.06 2.97 -12.33
CA ALA A 72 -7.04 2.71 -11.30
C ALA A 72 -7.12 3.87 -10.29
N VAL A 73 -6.00 4.49 -9.92
CA VAL A 73 -5.98 5.72 -9.10
C VAL A 73 -6.82 6.84 -9.74
N ARG A 74 -6.72 7.04 -11.06
CA ARG A 74 -7.53 8.04 -11.79
C ARG A 74 -9.02 7.71 -11.79
N ALA A 75 -9.36 6.42 -11.74
CA ALA A 75 -10.74 5.98 -11.66
C ALA A 75 -11.36 6.24 -10.29
N LEU A 76 -10.57 6.28 -9.21
CA LEU A 76 -11.05 6.62 -7.87
C LEU A 76 -11.69 8.00 -7.79
N ASP A 77 -11.16 8.98 -8.56
CA ASP A 77 -11.70 10.34 -8.62
C ASP A 77 -13.13 10.39 -9.20
N GLN A 78 -13.56 9.32 -9.88
CA GLN A 78 -14.90 9.19 -10.47
C GLN A 78 -15.82 8.29 -9.66
N ASP A 79 -15.31 7.61 -8.64
CA ASP A 79 -16.08 6.73 -7.78
C ASP A 79 -16.85 7.55 -6.72
N ALA A 80 -18.16 7.29 -6.61
CA ALA A 80 -19.04 8.06 -5.74
C ALA A 80 -18.68 7.98 -4.24
N THR A 81 -17.98 6.92 -3.83
CA THR A 81 -17.63 6.65 -2.43
C THR A 81 -16.15 6.89 -2.13
N LEU A 82 -15.29 6.85 -3.14
CA LEU A 82 -13.83 6.99 -3.00
C LEU A 82 -13.30 8.33 -3.49
N ALA A 83 -14.04 9.12 -4.28
CA ALA A 83 -13.54 10.39 -4.81
C ALA A 83 -13.16 11.40 -3.71
N GLU A 84 -14.00 11.60 -2.70
CA GLU A 84 -13.73 12.55 -1.61
C GLU A 84 -12.56 12.08 -0.69
N PRO A 85 -12.49 10.82 -0.24
CA PRO A 85 -11.29 10.29 0.43
C PRO A 85 -10.01 10.44 -0.41
N THR A 86 -10.07 10.12 -1.70
CA THR A 86 -8.93 10.25 -2.62
C THR A 86 -8.45 11.69 -2.70
N LYS A 87 -9.38 12.63 -2.85
CA LYS A 87 -9.06 14.06 -2.87
C LYS A 87 -8.36 14.52 -1.59
N LYS A 88 -8.85 14.11 -0.41
CA LYS A 88 -8.22 14.45 0.88
C LYS A 88 -6.83 13.86 1.03
N ALA A 89 -6.64 12.61 0.60
CA ALA A 89 -5.33 11.98 0.59
C ALA A 89 -4.33 12.74 -0.29
N ARG A 90 -4.76 13.15 -1.50
CA ARG A 90 -3.95 13.98 -2.41
C ARG A 90 -3.60 15.33 -1.79
N GLU A 91 -4.57 16.01 -1.18
CA GLU A 91 -4.36 17.30 -0.53
C GLU A 91 -3.35 17.19 0.62
N ALA A 92 -3.48 16.19 1.48
CA ALA A 92 -2.56 15.98 2.59
C ALA A 92 -1.12 15.68 2.12
N LEU A 93 -0.95 14.82 1.12
CA LEU A 93 0.37 14.55 0.54
C LEU A 93 1.00 15.80 -0.10
N ALA A 94 0.18 16.60 -0.80
CA ALA A 94 0.64 17.84 -1.42
C ALA A 94 1.00 18.93 -0.39
N GLU A 95 0.28 19.02 0.73
CA GLU A 95 0.61 19.92 1.85
C GLU A 95 1.99 19.65 2.44
N GLU A 96 2.39 18.38 2.47
CA GLU A 96 3.72 17.93 2.92
C GLU A 96 4.77 17.95 1.79
N GLY A 97 4.42 18.47 0.62
CA GLY A 97 5.34 18.74 -0.47
C GLY A 97 5.53 17.60 -1.48
N ALA A 98 4.71 16.55 -1.43
CA ALA A 98 4.74 15.49 -2.44
C ALA A 98 4.37 16.05 -3.82
N SER A 99 5.14 15.66 -4.83
CA SER A 99 4.81 15.93 -6.22
C SER A 99 3.57 15.15 -6.67
N PRO A 100 2.93 15.54 -7.79
CA PRO A 100 1.82 14.75 -8.36
C PRO A 100 2.20 13.30 -8.70
N GLU A 101 3.45 13.06 -9.08
CA GLU A 101 3.97 11.72 -9.41
C GLU A 101 4.09 10.86 -8.14
N GLU A 102 4.70 11.41 -7.09
CA GLU A 102 4.82 10.74 -5.78
C GLU A 102 3.44 10.48 -5.17
N THR A 103 2.52 11.44 -5.30
CA THR A 103 1.13 11.29 -4.85
C THR A 103 0.43 10.15 -5.58
N ASP A 104 0.51 10.11 -6.92
CA ASP A 104 -0.09 9.02 -7.71
C ASP A 104 0.54 7.66 -7.35
N ALA A 105 1.86 7.60 -7.15
CA ALA A 105 2.55 6.37 -6.78
C ALA A 105 2.13 5.86 -5.39
N PHE A 106 1.99 6.76 -4.41
CA PHE A 106 1.51 6.42 -3.07
C PHE A 106 0.07 5.89 -3.11
N LEU A 107 -0.83 6.52 -3.86
CA LEU A 107 -2.21 6.03 -3.98
C LEU A 107 -2.28 4.72 -4.79
N ALA A 108 -1.37 4.53 -5.75
CA ALA A 108 -1.27 3.30 -6.50
C ALA A 108 -0.82 2.13 -5.61
N SER A 109 0.07 2.36 -4.63
CA SER A 109 0.51 1.31 -3.71
C SER A 109 -0.64 0.80 -2.84
N ILE A 110 -1.58 1.66 -2.41
CA ILE A 110 -2.81 1.24 -1.69
C ILE A 110 -3.65 0.28 -2.53
N LEU A 111 -3.80 0.55 -3.84
CA LEU A 111 -4.56 -0.33 -4.73
C LEU A 111 -3.82 -1.65 -5.02
N LEU A 112 -2.49 -1.61 -5.12
CA LEU A 112 -1.69 -2.82 -5.26
C LEU A 112 -1.74 -3.68 -3.99
N GLU A 113 -1.74 -3.05 -2.82
CA GLU A 113 -1.92 -3.75 -1.56
C GLU A 113 -3.31 -4.39 -1.46
N GLU A 114 -4.38 -3.70 -1.85
CA GLU A 114 -5.72 -4.32 -1.94
C GLU A 114 -5.74 -5.53 -2.88
N ALA A 115 -5.04 -5.41 -4.01
CA ALA A 115 -5.06 -6.42 -5.05
C ALA A 115 -4.20 -7.65 -4.75
N PHE A 116 -3.09 -7.49 -4.02
CA PHE A 116 -2.05 -8.51 -3.90
C PHE A 116 -1.47 -8.69 -2.49
N GLY A 117 -1.75 -7.77 -1.56
CA GLY A 117 -1.12 -7.76 -0.24
C GLY A 117 -1.61 -8.87 0.68
N TYR A 118 -2.84 -9.33 0.51
CA TYR A 118 -3.49 -10.27 1.44
C TYR A 118 -3.99 -11.52 0.71
N GLU A 119 -4.11 -12.65 1.41
CA GLU A 119 -4.59 -13.94 0.88
C GLU A 119 -6.10 -13.97 0.48
N GLN A 120 -6.73 -12.80 0.36
CA GLN A 120 -8.16 -12.66 0.08
C GLN A 120 -8.47 -12.94 -1.40
N ASP A 121 -9.76 -13.06 -1.71
CA ASP A 121 -10.23 -13.25 -3.09
C ASP A 121 -9.90 -12.02 -3.95
N VAL A 122 -8.87 -12.16 -4.78
CA VAL A 122 -8.41 -11.14 -5.72
C VAL A 122 -9.51 -10.72 -6.72
N ASP A 123 -10.53 -11.56 -6.93
CA ASP A 123 -11.61 -11.28 -7.88
C ASP A 123 -12.67 -10.30 -7.34
N ALA A 124 -12.67 -10.01 -6.03
CA ALA A 124 -13.59 -9.05 -5.41
C ALA A 124 -12.87 -7.75 -5.04
N PHE A 125 -13.35 -6.61 -5.54
CA PHE A 125 -12.83 -5.30 -5.13
C PHE A 125 -13.31 -4.94 -3.73
N ASP A 126 -12.39 -4.74 -2.79
CA ASP A 126 -12.73 -4.24 -1.46
C ASP A 126 -12.67 -2.70 -1.39
N SER A 127 -13.79 -2.07 -1.73
CA SER A 127 -13.93 -0.62 -1.64
C SER A 127 -13.88 -0.08 -0.21
N GLU A 128 -14.29 -0.86 0.80
CA GLU A 128 -14.28 -0.38 2.19
C GLU A 128 -12.85 -0.31 2.72
N TYR A 129 -12.03 -1.32 2.41
CA TYR A 129 -10.61 -1.31 2.71
C TYR A 129 -9.90 -0.12 2.04
N VAL A 130 -10.11 0.09 0.73
CA VAL A 130 -9.48 1.22 0.02
C VAL A 130 -9.91 2.56 0.62
N LYS A 131 -11.19 2.70 0.96
CA LYS A 131 -11.70 3.92 1.62
C LYS A 131 -11.03 4.17 2.97
N GLU A 132 -10.85 3.13 3.77
CA GLU A 132 -10.15 3.21 5.06
C GLU A 132 -8.69 3.59 4.86
N ALA A 133 -7.97 2.91 3.97
CA ALA A 133 -6.57 3.17 3.67
C ALA A 133 -6.34 4.60 3.16
N LEU A 134 -7.24 5.12 2.31
CA LEU A 134 -7.23 6.53 1.90
C LEU A 134 -7.45 7.49 3.08
N GLY A 135 -8.24 7.08 4.07
CA GLY A 135 -8.50 7.84 5.29
C GLY A 135 -7.33 7.89 6.27
N GLU A 136 -6.39 6.94 6.20
CA GLU A 136 -5.16 6.92 7.00
C GLU A 136 -4.13 7.96 6.50
N VAL A 137 -4.16 8.28 5.19
CA VAL A 137 -3.14 9.10 4.53
C VAL A 137 -2.89 10.44 5.20
N PRO A 138 -3.89 11.23 5.62
CA PRO A 138 -3.62 12.51 6.29
C PRO A 138 -2.83 12.38 7.59
N ALA A 139 -3.08 11.32 8.38
CA ALA A 139 -2.33 11.09 9.61
C ALA A 139 -0.89 10.63 9.31
N LEU A 140 -0.72 9.79 8.28
CA LEU A 140 0.59 9.33 7.81
C LEU A 140 1.42 10.48 7.23
N ALA A 141 0.82 11.34 6.41
CA ALA A 141 1.50 12.47 5.79
C ALA A 141 2.04 13.44 6.86
N ALA A 142 1.26 13.73 7.90
CA ALA A 142 1.65 14.61 9.00
C ALA A 142 2.66 13.98 9.99
N LEU A 143 3.07 12.73 9.78
CA LEU A 143 3.89 11.99 10.74
C LEU A 143 5.36 12.43 10.66
N THR A 144 5.78 13.30 11.59
CA THR A 144 7.18 13.74 11.67
C THR A 144 8.06 12.73 12.40
N LYS A 145 9.38 12.86 12.25
CA LYS A 145 10.35 12.04 12.99
C LYS A 145 10.16 12.15 14.51
N GLU A 146 9.89 13.35 15.02
CA GLU A 146 9.63 13.57 16.44
C GLU A 146 8.35 12.87 16.91
N ALA A 147 7.33 12.80 16.06
CA ALA A 147 6.11 12.04 16.34
C ALA A 147 6.40 10.53 16.39
N VAL A 148 7.19 10.00 15.44
CA VAL A 148 7.64 8.60 15.45
C VAL A 148 8.43 8.28 16.71
N ASP A 149 9.38 9.13 17.11
CA ASP A 149 10.16 8.96 18.34
C ASP A 149 9.24 8.98 19.59
N ALA A 150 8.23 9.85 19.60
CA ALA A 150 7.24 9.91 20.69
C ALA A 150 6.37 8.65 20.76
N LEU A 151 5.94 8.11 19.62
CA LEU A 151 5.20 6.84 19.52
C LEU A 151 6.04 5.69 20.06
N PHE A 152 7.29 5.60 19.61
CA PHE A 152 8.25 4.60 20.07
C PHE A 152 8.41 4.65 21.60
N LEU A 153 8.73 5.84 22.15
CA LEU A 153 8.94 6.01 23.59
C LEU A 153 7.68 5.67 24.40
N THR A 154 6.50 6.06 23.91
CA THR A 154 5.22 5.77 24.58
C THR A 154 4.93 4.28 24.61
N PHE A 155 5.12 3.60 23.48
CA PHE A 155 4.92 2.15 23.38
C PHE A 155 5.86 1.37 24.30
N VAL A 156 7.15 1.71 24.31
CA VAL A 156 8.18 1.06 25.14
C VAL A 156 7.95 1.32 26.64
N LYS A 157 7.51 2.53 27.02
CA LYS A 157 7.16 2.86 28.43
C LYS A 157 5.97 2.07 28.97
N GLY A 158 5.10 1.56 28.09
CA GLY A 158 3.96 0.74 28.45
C GLY A 158 4.29 -0.69 28.91
N ALA A 159 5.57 -1.10 28.87
CA ALA A 159 5.99 -2.43 29.31
C ALA A 159 5.89 -2.60 30.85
N ALA A 160 5.46 -3.78 31.30
CA ALA A 160 5.31 -4.10 32.72
C ALA A 160 6.66 -4.38 33.42
N ASN A 161 7.68 -4.82 32.67
CA ASN A 161 9.01 -5.14 33.19
C ASN A 161 10.11 -4.90 32.14
N ASP A 162 11.38 -5.01 32.56
CA ASP A 162 12.55 -4.75 31.70
C ASP A 162 12.72 -5.77 30.56
N ALA A 163 12.26 -7.02 30.73
CA ALA A 163 12.33 -8.03 29.67
C ALA A 163 11.35 -7.69 28.55
N GLU A 164 10.10 -7.41 28.90
CA GLU A 164 9.07 -6.95 27.94
C GLU A 164 9.49 -5.64 27.28
N ARG A 165 10.09 -4.69 28.03
CA ARG A 165 10.58 -3.43 27.48
C ARG A 165 11.57 -3.66 26.34
N LYS A 166 12.51 -4.59 26.50
CA LYS A 166 13.51 -4.91 25.46
C LYS A 166 12.88 -5.52 24.22
N VAL A 167 11.88 -6.39 24.38
CA VAL A 167 11.16 -6.99 23.26
C VAL A 167 10.41 -5.91 22.48
N ARG A 168 9.65 -5.06 23.18
CA ARG A 168 8.95 -3.92 22.58
C ARG A 168 9.88 -2.96 21.85
N GLU A 169 11.03 -2.65 22.45
CA GLU A 169 12.05 -1.78 21.85
C GLU A 169 12.57 -2.37 20.53
N GLY A 170 12.92 -3.66 20.53
CA GLY A 170 13.40 -4.35 19.33
C GLY A 170 12.35 -4.39 18.21
N MET A 171 11.13 -4.82 18.52
CA MET A 171 10.07 -4.95 17.51
C MET A 171 9.62 -3.60 16.95
N ALA A 172 9.46 -2.58 17.80
CA ALA A 172 9.07 -1.25 17.32
C ALA A 172 10.15 -0.61 16.44
N ARG A 173 11.42 -0.77 16.82
CA ARG A 173 12.52 -0.28 16.00
C ARG A 173 12.59 -0.98 14.65
N ALA A 174 12.52 -2.31 14.65
CA ALA A 174 12.55 -3.09 13.41
C ALA A 174 11.40 -2.70 12.46
N LEU A 175 10.17 -2.58 12.98
CA LEU A 175 9.02 -2.23 12.16
C LEU A 175 9.11 -0.81 11.61
N PHE A 176 9.50 0.18 12.42
CA PHE A 176 9.64 1.56 11.94
C PHE A 176 10.81 1.73 10.97
N ASP A 177 11.92 1.03 11.21
CA ASP A 177 13.06 1.04 10.28
C ASP A 177 12.67 0.41 8.93
N ILE A 178 11.85 -0.65 8.91
CA ILE A 178 11.38 -1.27 7.66
C ILE A 178 10.30 -0.44 6.97
N ALA A 179 9.27 -0.01 7.70
CA ALA A 179 8.12 0.64 7.11
C ALA A 179 8.37 2.11 6.75
N TRP A 180 9.21 2.82 7.52
CA TRP A 180 9.32 4.28 7.47
C TRP A 180 10.74 4.81 7.21
N SER A 181 11.71 3.98 6.82
CA SER A 181 13.06 4.46 6.47
C SER A 181 13.08 5.45 5.30
N GLU A 182 12.16 5.29 4.35
CA GLU A 182 12.03 6.13 3.16
C GLU A 182 10.93 7.20 3.31
N GLY A 183 10.30 7.28 4.49
CA GLY A 183 9.19 8.17 4.80
C GLY A 183 7.95 7.39 5.28
N PRO A 184 7.01 8.05 5.97
CA PRO A 184 5.78 7.42 6.44
C PRO A 184 4.94 6.83 5.30
N ALA A 185 4.61 5.55 5.43
CA ALA A 185 3.74 4.81 4.54
C ALA A 185 2.83 3.88 5.37
N PRO A 186 1.71 3.39 4.80
CA PRO A 186 0.87 2.42 5.48
C PRO A 186 1.68 1.15 5.79
N ILE A 187 1.56 0.65 7.01
CA ILE A 187 2.13 -0.66 7.35
C ILE A 187 1.31 -1.74 6.64
N ASN A 188 1.97 -2.59 5.89
CA ASN A 188 1.36 -3.57 5.00
C ASN A 188 1.94 -4.97 5.29
N PRO A 189 1.43 -6.02 4.63
CA PRO A 189 1.89 -7.39 4.83
C PRO A 189 3.37 -7.61 4.52
N GLU A 190 3.92 -6.97 3.48
CA GLU A 190 5.35 -7.08 3.15
C GLU A 190 6.25 -6.57 4.29
N HIS A 191 5.87 -5.47 4.94
CA HIS A 191 6.58 -4.96 6.12
C HIS A 191 6.50 -5.95 7.29
N MET A 192 5.34 -6.57 7.49
CA MET A 192 5.14 -7.57 8.56
C MET A 192 5.99 -8.81 8.33
N GLU A 193 5.96 -9.37 7.12
CA GLU A 193 6.79 -10.50 6.72
C GLU A 193 8.27 -10.20 6.95
N ALA A 194 8.75 -9.05 6.48
CA ALA A 194 10.14 -8.65 6.67
C ALA A 194 10.55 -8.54 8.16
N VAL A 195 9.68 -8.00 9.02
CA VAL A 195 9.93 -7.91 10.46
C VAL A 195 9.94 -9.30 11.09
N LEU A 196 8.98 -10.17 10.74
CA LEU A 196 8.89 -11.52 11.30
C LEU A 196 10.10 -12.36 10.90
N ASP A 197 10.50 -12.31 9.63
CA ASP A 197 11.67 -13.00 9.11
C ASP A 197 12.97 -12.54 9.80
N ALA A 198 13.12 -11.24 10.03
CA ALA A 198 14.32 -10.69 10.65
C ALA A 198 14.39 -10.95 12.17
N GLU A 199 13.26 -10.82 12.86
CA GLU A 199 13.24 -10.73 14.31
C GLU A 199 12.68 -11.96 15.01
N VAL A 200 11.80 -12.73 14.36
CA VAL A 200 11.02 -13.81 14.98
C VAL A 200 11.47 -15.18 14.48
N VAL A 201 11.69 -15.34 13.18
CA VAL A 201 12.11 -16.63 12.60
C VAL A 201 13.41 -17.10 13.26
N ASP A 202 13.49 -18.42 13.49
CA ASP A 202 14.61 -19.12 14.15
C ASP A 202 14.88 -18.77 15.63
N ARG A 203 14.00 -17.99 16.28
CA ARG A 203 14.08 -17.75 17.75
C ARG A 203 13.49 -18.92 18.55
N PRO A 204 13.85 -19.08 19.82
CA PRO A 204 13.12 -19.99 20.73
C PRO A 204 11.63 -19.63 20.81
N GLU A 205 10.76 -20.63 20.97
CA GLU A 205 9.29 -20.47 20.97
C GLU A 205 8.79 -19.38 21.94
N GLU A 206 9.29 -19.37 23.18
CA GLU A 206 8.93 -18.33 24.18
C GLU A 206 9.32 -16.90 23.71
N GLU A 207 10.43 -16.75 22.99
CA GLU A 207 10.83 -15.46 22.43
C GLU A 207 9.98 -15.08 21.21
N GLN A 208 9.59 -16.06 20.40
CA GLN A 208 8.70 -15.85 19.26
C GLN A 208 7.34 -15.32 19.72
N GLU A 209 6.71 -16.00 20.69
CA GLU A 209 5.42 -15.59 21.26
C GLU A 209 5.49 -14.16 21.81
N ALA A 210 6.52 -13.85 22.59
CA ALA A 210 6.71 -12.51 23.15
C ALA A 210 6.87 -11.43 22.08
N LYS A 211 7.61 -11.72 21.00
CA LYS A 211 7.82 -10.79 19.88
C LYS A 211 6.55 -10.60 19.04
N VAL A 212 5.84 -11.68 18.73
CA VAL A 212 4.55 -11.62 18.03
C VAL A 212 3.53 -10.80 18.83
N GLN A 213 3.42 -11.07 20.13
CA GLN A 213 2.53 -10.32 21.02
C GLN A 213 2.91 -8.82 21.08
N ALA A 214 4.20 -8.50 21.16
CA ALA A 214 4.66 -7.12 21.15
C ALA A 214 4.31 -6.42 19.81
N THR A 215 4.44 -7.12 18.69
CA THR A 215 4.05 -6.59 17.37
C THR A 215 2.54 -6.32 17.31
N ALA A 216 1.69 -7.26 17.75
CA ALA A 216 0.24 -7.05 17.80
C ALA A 216 -0.15 -5.83 18.66
N GLN A 217 0.51 -5.66 19.81
CA GLN A 217 0.30 -4.50 20.68
C GLN A 217 0.76 -3.18 20.03
N LEU A 218 1.84 -3.22 19.25
CA LEU A 218 2.31 -2.06 18.50
C LEU A 218 1.29 -1.65 17.42
N LEU A 219 0.81 -2.61 16.63
CA LEU A 219 -0.24 -2.35 15.63
C LEU A 219 -1.49 -1.73 16.28
N GLN A 220 -1.89 -2.25 17.44
CA GLN A 220 -3.00 -1.68 18.21
C GLN A 220 -2.72 -0.26 18.72
N ALA A 221 -1.48 0.05 19.09
CA ALA A 221 -1.07 1.40 19.49
C ALA A 221 -1.13 2.36 18.29
N LEU A 222 -0.60 1.96 17.13
CA LEU A 222 -0.67 2.75 15.89
C LEU A 222 -2.10 3.00 15.43
N SER A 223 -2.99 2.02 15.62
CA SER A 223 -4.41 2.19 15.32
C SER A 223 -5.09 3.24 16.18
N LYS A 224 -4.73 3.36 17.47
CA LYS A 224 -5.27 4.41 18.35
C LYS A 224 -4.86 5.82 17.92
N GLU A 225 -3.75 5.92 17.21
CA GLU A 225 -3.21 7.18 16.68
C GLU A 225 -3.73 7.47 15.26
N GLY A 226 -4.61 6.62 14.71
CA GLY A 226 -5.19 6.78 13.39
C GLY A 226 -4.24 6.44 12.23
N LEU A 227 -3.10 5.81 12.52
CA LEU A 227 -2.12 5.40 11.51
C LEU A 227 -2.44 4.04 10.88
N ILE A 228 -3.35 3.27 11.50
CA ILE A 228 -3.85 1.98 11.02
C ILE A 228 -5.36 1.92 11.31
N GLY A 229 -6.16 1.76 10.28
CA GLY A 229 -7.60 1.57 10.38
C GLY A 229 -7.97 0.16 10.86
N PRO A 230 -9.22 -0.04 11.32
CA PRO A 230 -9.66 -1.32 11.88
C PRO A 230 -9.61 -2.49 10.89
N ILE A 231 -9.93 -2.30 9.61
CA ILE A 231 -9.85 -3.38 8.61
C ILE A 231 -8.38 -3.78 8.40
N ARG A 232 -7.49 -2.81 8.19
CA ARG A 232 -6.04 -3.06 8.07
C ARG A 232 -5.49 -3.75 9.32
N LEU A 233 -5.82 -3.25 10.52
CA LEU A 233 -5.39 -3.84 11.78
C LEU A 233 -5.81 -5.31 11.88
N SER A 234 -7.07 -5.62 11.59
CA SER A 234 -7.58 -6.99 11.63
C SER A 234 -6.78 -7.91 10.70
N ARG A 235 -6.51 -7.47 9.47
CA ARG A 235 -5.75 -8.27 8.50
C ARG A 235 -4.29 -8.47 8.90
N LEU A 236 -3.63 -7.43 9.40
CA LEU A 236 -2.24 -7.53 9.85
C LEU A 236 -2.11 -8.43 11.09
N ARG A 237 -3.12 -8.47 11.97
CA ARG A 237 -3.15 -9.39 13.12
C ARG A 237 -3.41 -10.84 12.70
N ALA A 238 -4.20 -11.08 11.67
CA ALA A 238 -4.37 -12.41 11.10
C ALA A 238 -3.02 -13.02 10.62
N LEU A 239 -2.13 -12.19 10.04
CA LEU A 239 -0.76 -12.63 9.67
C LEU A 239 0.08 -13.08 10.87
N LEU A 240 -0.25 -12.63 12.08
CA LEU A 240 0.39 -13.03 13.33
C LEU A 240 -0.21 -14.31 13.94
N GLY A 241 -1.22 -14.90 13.29
CA GLY A 241 -1.99 -16.03 13.83
C GLY A 241 -3.00 -15.64 14.90
N GLU A 242 -3.33 -14.33 15.03
CA GLU A 242 -4.36 -13.82 15.95
C GLU A 242 -5.69 -13.62 15.22
N ASP A 243 -6.35 -14.72 14.83
CA ASP A 243 -7.57 -14.64 13.99
C ASP A 243 -8.85 -14.19 14.74
N ASP A 244 -8.87 -14.11 16.07
CA ASP A 244 -10.05 -13.64 16.82
C ASP A 244 -9.68 -13.23 18.26
N ALA A 245 -9.37 -11.95 18.49
CA ALA A 245 -9.19 -11.37 19.83
C ALA A 245 -9.88 -10.02 19.98
#